data_AF-A0A1I3Y4H9-F1
#
_entry.id   AF-A0A1I3Y4H9-F1
#
_cell.length_a   1.000
_cell.length_b   1.000
_cell.length_c   1.000
_cell.angle_alpha   90.00
_cell.angle_beta   90.00
_cell.angle_gamma   90.00
#
_symmetry.space_group_name_H-M   'P 1'
#
loop_
_entity.id
_entity.type
_entity.pdbx_description
1 polymer ?
#
loop_
_entity_poly.entity_id
_entity_poly.type
_entity_poly.pdbx_seq_one_letter_code
_entity_poly.pdbx_strand_id
1 'polypeptide(L)'
;MPPFVARVIIANPLQVKAPEPATPPYCWQSLRPAAWAAAKAPGPLHAFFVRIRARRGHQVAAVAVARKLTVLCWHLLTKGEDYLWARPALVANKTRAMQLQAGHPQQKGSRRGPAYAYNIKALRDREMLIAAQAERNYERLVSQWKPRRPKLGARAPQLGRTK
;
A
#
# COMPACT_ATOMS: atom_id res chain seq x y z
N MET A 1 18.98 26.86 -49.41
CA MET A 1 19.76 25.63 -49.12
C MET A 1 19.68 25.31 -47.62
N PRO A 2 18.74 24.46 -47.16
CA PRO A 2 18.97 23.55 -46.01
C PRO A 2 19.94 22.41 -46.45
N PRO A 3 20.42 21.43 -45.63
CA PRO A 3 19.78 20.83 -44.44
C PRO A 3 20.68 20.27 -43.28
N PHE A 4 20.02 19.79 -42.20
CA PHE A 4 20.37 18.63 -41.33
C PHE A 4 21.63 18.72 -40.42
N VAL A 5 21.68 18.32 -39.15
CA VAL A 5 21.20 17.07 -38.52
C VAL A 5 20.93 17.29 -37.02
N ALA A 6 19.75 16.87 -36.58
CA ALA A 6 19.41 16.68 -35.18
C ALA A 6 20.19 15.50 -34.58
N ARG A 7 20.87 15.71 -33.45
CA ARG A 7 21.39 14.62 -32.62
C ARG A 7 20.51 14.46 -31.38
N VAL A 8 19.44 13.69 -31.59
CA VAL A 8 18.82 12.85 -30.58
C VAL A 8 19.93 11.98 -29.98
N ILE A 9 20.33 12.28 -28.74
CA ILE A 9 21.05 11.32 -27.90
C ILE A 9 20.10 10.95 -26.78
N ILE A 10 19.63 9.72 -26.92
CA ILE A 10 18.86 8.91 -26.00
C ILE A 10 19.35 9.12 -24.56
N ALA A 11 18.51 9.71 -23.73
CA ALA A 11 18.69 9.75 -22.29
C ALA A 11 18.71 8.29 -21.77
N ASN A 12 19.89 7.84 -21.39
CA ASN A 12 20.12 6.59 -20.69
C ASN A 12 19.43 6.68 -19.30
N PRO A 13 18.43 5.85 -18.97
CA PRO A 13 17.71 5.92 -17.70
C PRO A 13 18.50 5.38 -16.49
N LEU A 14 19.81 5.17 -16.62
CA LEU A 14 20.70 4.70 -15.54
C LEU A 14 21.18 5.80 -14.58
N GLN A 15 20.69 7.04 -14.70
CA GLN A 15 20.91 8.08 -13.69
C GLN A 15 19.70 8.28 -12.77
N VAL A 16 19.19 7.21 -12.18
CA VAL A 16 18.69 7.35 -10.80
C VAL A 16 19.93 7.46 -9.94
N LYS A 17 20.33 8.70 -9.66
CA LYS A 17 21.42 9.04 -8.75
C LYS A 17 21.22 8.24 -7.45
N ALA A 18 22.00 7.18 -7.28
CA ALA A 18 22.11 6.50 -6.00
C ALA A 18 22.55 7.57 -4.99
N PRO A 19 21.80 7.79 -3.90
CA PRO A 19 22.22 8.73 -2.87
C PRO A 19 23.53 8.21 -2.28
N GLU A 20 24.57 9.05 -2.32
CA GLU A 20 25.87 8.72 -1.75
C GLU A 20 25.76 8.38 -0.25
N PRO A 21 26.55 7.41 0.26
CA PRO A 21 26.55 7.06 1.67
C PRO A 21 27.39 8.05 2.48
N ALA A 22 26.84 9.24 2.74
CA ALA A 22 27.31 10.12 3.81
C ALA A 22 26.56 9.77 5.12
N THR A 23 27.30 9.39 6.16
CA THR A 23 26.91 8.81 7.47
C THR A 23 26.44 9.86 8.54
N PRO A 24 26.22 9.49 9.82
CA PRO A 24 25.03 9.00 10.61
C PRO A 24 24.28 10.15 11.38
N PRO A 25 23.21 10.02 12.22
CA PRO A 25 22.59 8.89 12.94
C PRO A 25 21.19 8.53 12.38
N TYR A 26 20.52 7.53 12.96
CA TYR A 26 19.11 7.19 12.69
C TYR A 26 18.79 6.51 11.33
N CYS A 27 19.22 5.26 11.13
CA CYS A 27 18.62 4.39 10.10
C CYS A 27 17.08 4.27 10.22
N TRP A 28 16.51 4.60 11.39
CA TRP A 28 15.08 4.64 11.64
C TRP A 28 14.35 5.75 10.87
N GLN A 29 15.02 6.85 10.50
CA GLN A 29 14.38 7.93 9.74
C GLN A 29 14.08 7.52 8.30
N SER A 30 14.88 6.63 7.71
CA SER A 30 14.70 6.09 6.36
C SER A 30 13.45 5.21 6.22
N LEU A 31 12.96 4.61 7.31
CA LEU A 31 11.73 3.82 7.30
C LEU A 31 10.47 4.69 7.13
N ARG A 32 10.51 5.95 7.56
CA ARG A 32 9.33 6.83 7.57
C ARG A 32 8.84 7.17 6.16
N PRO A 33 9.70 7.58 5.19
CA PRO A 33 9.28 7.80 3.81
C PRO A 33 8.70 6.54 3.15
N ALA A 34 9.31 5.38 3.38
CA ALA A 34 8.85 4.11 2.82
C ALA A 34 7.46 3.72 3.36
N ALA A 35 7.25 3.85 4.67
CA ALA A 35 5.94 3.64 5.29
C ALA A 35 4.89 4.67 4.80
N TRP A 36 5.30 5.92 4.54
CA TRP A 36 4.42 6.96 4.04
C TRP A 36 3.95 6.71 2.61
N ALA A 37 4.82 6.19 1.73
CA ALA A 37 4.44 5.79 0.38
C ALA A 37 3.41 4.64 0.40
N ALA A 38 3.60 3.65 1.30
CA ALA A 38 2.65 2.55 1.48
C ALA A 38 1.32 3.02 2.11
N ALA A 39 1.37 4.00 3.01
CA ALA A 39 0.19 4.57 3.65
C ALA A 39 -0.60 5.51 2.74
N LYS A 40 -0.06 5.99 1.61
CA LYS A 40 -0.77 6.90 0.69
C LYS A 40 -1.71 6.21 -0.30
N ALA A 41 -1.60 4.90 -0.47
CA ALA A 41 -2.50 4.17 -1.35
C ALA A 41 -3.87 4.01 -0.67
N PRO A 42 -4.98 4.38 -1.33
CA PRO A 42 -6.32 4.18 -0.76
C PRO A 42 -6.54 2.69 -0.51
N GLY A 43 -7.15 2.36 0.63
CA GLY A 43 -7.34 0.97 1.07
C GLY A 43 -7.34 0.80 2.58
N PRO A 44 -7.58 -0.43 3.08
CA PRO A 44 -7.78 -0.70 4.50
C PRO A 44 -6.57 -0.33 5.40
N LEU A 45 -5.37 -0.30 4.82
CA LEU A 45 -4.15 0.12 5.52
C LEU A 45 -4.06 1.65 5.72
N HIS A 46 -4.65 2.44 4.81
CA HIS A 46 -4.73 3.90 4.93
C HIS A 46 -5.63 4.29 6.10
N ALA A 47 -6.87 3.78 6.14
CA ALA A 47 -7.78 3.97 7.28
C ALA A 47 -7.16 3.54 8.63
N PHE A 48 -6.38 2.45 8.65
CA PHE A 48 -5.65 2.06 9.86
C PHE A 48 -4.58 3.11 10.27
N PHE A 49 -3.79 3.59 9.31
CA PHE A 49 -2.78 4.62 9.55
C PHE A 49 -3.38 5.92 10.10
N VAL A 50 -4.45 6.41 9.46
CA VAL A 50 -5.13 7.65 9.84
C VAL A 50 -5.63 7.57 11.29
N ARG A 51 -6.21 6.43 11.69
CA ARG A 51 -6.72 6.23 13.05
C ARG A 51 -5.65 6.20 14.13
N ILE A 52 -4.50 5.59 13.86
CA ILE A 52 -3.38 5.58 14.82
C ILE A 52 -2.72 6.96 14.87
N ARG A 53 -2.58 7.63 13.73
CA ARG A 53 -2.03 8.99 13.65
C ARG A 53 -2.84 9.96 14.49
N ALA A 54 -4.17 9.87 14.44
CA ALA A 54 -5.08 10.72 15.22
C ALA A 54 -4.94 10.53 16.75
N ARG A 55 -4.43 9.38 17.22
CA ARG A 55 -4.35 9.06 18.67
C ARG A 55 -2.95 9.17 19.26
N ARG A 56 -1.91 8.80 18.51
CA ARG A 56 -0.54 8.58 19.05
C ARG A 56 0.56 9.32 18.27
N GLY A 57 0.18 10.12 17.29
CA GLY A 57 1.13 10.86 16.45
C GLY A 57 1.70 10.06 15.28
N HIS A 58 2.39 10.78 14.40
CA HIS A 58 2.79 10.29 13.08
C HIS A 58 3.85 9.17 13.11
N GLN A 59 4.85 9.29 14.00
CA GLN A 59 5.94 8.31 14.10
C GLN A 59 5.43 6.94 14.56
N VAL A 60 4.57 6.92 15.59
CA VAL A 60 3.95 5.68 16.09
C VAL A 60 3.04 5.05 15.04
N ALA A 61 2.30 5.86 14.28
CA ALA A 61 1.46 5.36 13.19
C ALA A 61 2.28 4.70 12.06
N ALA A 62 3.41 5.28 11.68
CA ALA A 62 4.28 4.73 10.66
C ALA A 62 4.83 3.34 11.06
N VAL A 63 5.28 3.21 12.31
CA VAL A 63 5.81 1.94 12.85
C VAL A 63 4.69 0.89 12.97
N ALA A 64 3.50 1.29 13.42
CA ALA A 64 2.35 0.38 13.51
C ALA A 64 1.93 -0.16 12.13
N VAL A 65 1.95 0.69 11.10
CA VAL A 65 1.69 0.28 9.71
C VAL A 65 2.80 -0.63 9.20
N ALA A 66 4.07 -0.30 9.44
CA ALA A 66 5.20 -1.14 9.05
C ALA A 66 5.08 -2.55 9.62
N ARG A 67 4.78 -2.69 10.93
CA ARG A 67 4.57 -4.01 11.55
C ARG A 67 3.45 -4.80 10.90
N LYS A 68 2.32 -4.15 10.58
CA LYS A 68 1.21 -4.80 9.87
C LYS A 68 1.60 -5.23 8.46
N LEU A 69 2.34 -4.40 7.74
CA LEU A 69 2.86 -4.73 6.41
C LEU A 69 3.81 -5.93 6.46
N THR A 70 4.73 -5.99 7.42
CA THR A 70 5.64 -7.12 7.57
C THR A 70 4.91 -8.44 7.79
N VAL A 71 3.90 -8.45 8.68
CA VAL A 71 3.09 -9.65 8.93
C VAL A 71 2.27 -10.04 7.69
N LEU A 72 1.73 -9.05 6.97
CA LEU A 72 1.01 -9.29 5.73
C LEU A 72 1.93 -9.90 4.66
N CYS A 73 3.12 -9.33 4.46
CA CYS A 73 4.13 -9.87 3.56
C CYS A 73 4.51 -11.31 3.94
N TRP A 74 4.70 -11.60 5.23
CA TRP A 74 4.97 -12.96 5.71
C TRP A 74 3.85 -13.92 5.31
N HIS A 75 2.58 -13.57 5.55
CA HIS A 75 1.46 -14.43 5.19
C HIS A 75 1.32 -14.62 3.68
N LEU A 76 1.54 -13.58 2.88
CA LEU A 76 1.53 -13.69 1.43
C LEU A 76 2.63 -14.61 0.92
N LEU A 77 3.85 -14.47 1.46
CA LEU A 77 5.00 -15.31 1.08
C LEU A 77 4.85 -16.76 1.53
N THR A 78 4.30 -17.00 2.72
CA THR A 78 4.14 -18.36 3.26
C THR A 78 2.96 -19.11 2.67
N LYS A 79 1.87 -18.42 2.30
CA LYS A 79 0.68 -19.04 1.70
C LYS A 79 0.70 -19.03 0.16
N GLY A 80 1.57 -18.23 -0.45
CA GLY A 80 1.61 -18.06 -1.90
C GLY A 80 0.34 -17.41 -2.48
N GLU A 81 -0.44 -16.72 -1.65
CA GLU A 81 -1.67 -16.04 -2.06
C GLU A 81 -1.36 -14.60 -2.48
N ASP A 82 -2.09 -14.11 -3.47
CA ASP A 82 -2.03 -12.70 -3.87
C ASP A 82 -2.83 -11.82 -2.91
N TYR A 83 -2.37 -10.59 -2.71
CA TYR A 83 -3.08 -9.62 -1.88
C TYR A 83 -4.42 -9.23 -2.53
N LEU A 84 -5.53 -9.48 -1.82
CA LEU A 84 -6.88 -9.30 -2.35
C LEU A 84 -7.17 -7.88 -2.87
N TRP A 85 -6.61 -6.86 -2.24
CA TRP A 85 -6.77 -5.46 -2.65
C TRP A 85 -5.60 -4.96 -3.51
N ALA A 86 -4.84 -5.87 -4.12
CA ALA A 86 -3.83 -5.53 -5.10
C ALA A 86 -4.50 -4.91 -6.33
N ARG A 87 -3.81 -3.94 -6.93
CA ARG A 87 -4.27 -3.28 -8.15
C ARG A 87 -3.73 -4.07 -9.35
N PRO A 88 -4.56 -4.82 -10.08
CA PRO A 88 -4.08 -5.76 -11.10
C PRO A 88 -3.31 -5.05 -12.22
N ALA A 89 -3.72 -3.83 -12.62
CA ALA A 89 -2.98 -3.07 -13.62
C ALA A 89 -1.59 -2.65 -13.12
N LEU A 90 -1.47 -2.24 -11.86
CA LEU A 90 -0.19 -1.88 -11.25
C LEU A 90 0.71 -3.09 -11.07
N VAL A 91 0.15 -4.23 -10.65
CA VAL A 91 0.86 -5.51 -10.53
C VAL A 91 1.40 -5.93 -11.89
N ALA A 92 0.57 -5.94 -12.94
CA ALA A 92 0.98 -6.28 -14.30
C ALA A 92 2.11 -5.38 -14.84
N ASN A 93 2.08 -4.08 -14.51
CA ASN A 93 3.15 -3.16 -14.89
C ASN A 93 4.45 -3.46 -14.15
N LYS A 94 4.39 -3.71 -12.84
CA LYS A 94 5.58 -4.04 -12.02
C LYS A 94 6.18 -5.39 -12.38
N THR A 95 5.36 -6.41 -12.59
CA THR A 95 5.83 -7.74 -13.02
C THR A 95 6.48 -7.63 -14.40
N ARG A 96 5.90 -6.84 -15.32
CA ARG A 96 6.51 -6.62 -16.62
C ARG A 96 7.84 -5.87 -16.54
N ALA A 97 7.94 -4.84 -15.71
CA ALA A 97 9.21 -4.14 -15.48
C ALA A 97 10.28 -5.09 -14.92
N MET A 98 9.91 -5.94 -13.98
CA MET A 98 10.80 -6.95 -13.41
C MET A 98 11.25 -7.98 -14.44
N GLN A 99 10.34 -8.45 -15.31
CA GLN A 99 10.69 -9.36 -16.40
C GLN A 99 11.70 -8.75 -17.37
N LEU A 100 11.53 -7.47 -17.71
CA LEU A 100 12.48 -6.76 -18.59
C LEU A 100 13.86 -6.63 -17.93
N GLN A 101 13.91 -6.39 -16.62
CA GLN A 101 15.17 -6.37 -15.86
C GLN A 101 15.82 -7.76 -15.78
N ALA A 102 15.03 -8.82 -15.72
CA ALA A 102 15.49 -10.20 -15.76
C ALA A 102 15.94 -10.67 -17.17
N GLY A 103 15.97 -9.77 -18.18
CA GLY A 103 16.44 -10.08 -19.52
C GLY A 103 15.42 -10.75 -20.43
N HIS A 104 14.15 -10.85 -20.03
CA HIS A 104 13.10 -11.35 -20.92
C HIS A 104 12.93 -10.45 -22.14
N PRO A 105 12.58 -11.00 -23.32
CA PRO A 105 12.45 -10.23 -24.53
C PRO A 105 11.42 -9.11 -24.37
N GLN A 106 11.80 -7.92 -24.84
CA GLN A 106 10.87 -6.82 -24.94
C GLN A 106 9.86 -7.14 -26.05
N GLN A 107 8.61 -7.41 -25.66
CA GLN A 107 7.50 -7.57 -26.59
C GLN A 107 7.28 -6.23 -27.33
N LYS A 108 7.83 -6.15 -28.54
CA LYS A 108 7.71 -5.02 -29.45
C LYS A 108 6.65 -5.37 -30.49
N GLY A 109 5.59 -4.56 -30.60
CA GLY A 109 4.51 -4.80 -31.56
C GLY A 109 3.26 -3.97 -31.30
N SER A 110 2.31 -4.04 -32.24
CA SER A 110 1.04 -3.29 -32.19
C SER A 110 0.07 -3.81 -31.11
N ARG A 111 0.23 -5.06 -30.66
CA ARG A 111 -0.58 -5.65 -29.59
C ARG A 111 -0.17 -5.07 -28.23
N ARG A 112 -1.10 -4.35 -27.61
CA ARG A 112 -0.94 -3.80 -26.25
C ARG A 112 -1.03 -4.94 -25.24
N GLY A 113 0.06 -5.19 -24.51
CA GLY A 113 0.11 -6.23 -23.48
C GLY A 113 -0.69 -5.88 -22.22
N PRO A 114 -0.89 -6.83 -21.29
CA PRO A 114 -1.65 -6.61 -20.05
C PRO A 114 -1.09 -5.50 -19.16
N ALA A 115 0.22 -5.21 -19.23
CA ALA A 115 0.85 -4.07 -18.54
C ALA A 115 0.34 -2.69 -19.04
N TYR A 116 -0.16 -2.61 -20.28
CA TYR A 116 -0.72 -1.37 -20.83
C TYR A 116 -1.99 -0.92 -20.10
N ALA A 117 -2.71 -1.85 -19.46
CA ALA A 117 -3.88 -1.56 -18.64
C ALA A 117 -3.60 -0.47 -17.59
N TYR A 118 -2.36 -0.38 -17.08
CA TYR A 118 -1.95 0.67 -16.14
C TYR A 118 -1.94 2.07 -16.76
N ASN A 119 -1.66 2.20 -18.06
CA ASN A 119 -1.60 3.51 -18.70
C ASN A 119 -3.02 4.12 -18.87
N ILE A 120 -4.04 3.27 -19.01
CA ILE A 120 -5.43 3.69 -19.17
C ILE A 120 -5.93 4.38 -17.88
N LYS A 121 -6.15 5.70 -17.96
CA LYS A 121 -6.59 6.51 -16.81
C LYS A 121 -7.92 6.01 -16.24
N ALA A 122 -8.91 5.74 -17.09
CA ALA A 122 -10.23 5.25 -16.68
C ALA A 122 -10.16 3.95 -15.87
N LEU A 123 -9.24 3.04 -16.21
CA LEU A 123 -9.05 1.80 -15.47
C LEU A 123 -8.38 2.04 -14.12
N ARG A 124 -7.36 2.91 -14.07
CA ARG A 124 -6.73 3.33 -12.81
C ARG A 124 -7.76 3.98 -11.86
N ASP A 125 -8.62 4.83 -12.38
CA ASP A 125 -9.66 5.52 -11.61
C ASP A 125 -10.69 4.50 -11.07
N ARG A 126 -11.12 3.54 -11.89
CA ARG A 126 -12.00 2.44 -11.46
C ARG A 126 -11.38 1.58 -10.36
N GLU A 127 -10.11 1.20 -10.50
CA GLU A 127 -9.37 0.47 -9.46
C GLU A 127 -9.28 1.28 -8.16
N MET A 128 -9.07 2.59 -8.24
CA MET A 128 -9.06 3.46 -7.07
C MET A 128 -10.42 3.51 -6.37
N LEU A 129 -11.52 3.52 -7.11
CA LEU A 129 -12.88 3.48 -6.53
C LEU A 129 -13.14 2.16 -5.78
N ILE A 130 -12.69 1.03 -6.32
CA ILE A 130 -12.80 -0.28 -5.65
C ILE A 130 -11.99 -0.27 -4.35
N ALA A 131 -10.76 0.26 -4.38
CA ALA A 131 -9.92 0.38 -3.19
C ALA A 131 -10.54 1.31 -2.12
N ALA A 132 -11.13 2.43 -2.55
CA ALA A 132 -11.85 3.35 -1.66
C ALA A 132 -13.11 2.71 -1.06
N GLN A 133 -13.83 1.88 -1.82
CA GLN A 133 -14.98 1.13 -1.29
C GLN A 133 -14.53 0.10 -0.24
N ALA A 134 -13.42 -0.60 -0.48
CA ALA A 134 -12.84 -1.52 0.49
C ALA A 134 -12.42 -0.80 1.78
N GLU A 135 -11.86 0.40 1.65
CA GLU A 135 -11.52 1.26 2.79
C GLU A 135 -12.76 1.62 3.62
N ARG A 136 -13.85 2.09 2.97
CA ARG A 136 -15.13 2.37 3.65
C ARG A 136 -15.71 1.14 4.36
N ASN A 137 -15.61 -0.03 3.73
CA ASN A 137 -16.08 -1.29 4.34
C ASN A 137 -15.25 -1.64 5.58
N TYR A 138 -13.94 -1.45 5.53
CA TYR A 138 -13.05 -1.63 6.68
C TYR A 138 -13.35 -0.63 7.80
N GLU A 139 -13.58 0.64 7.48
CA GLU A 139 -13.97 1.66 8.46
C GLU A 139 -15.26 1.29 9.20
N ARG A 140 -16.28 0.84 8.46
CA ARG A 140 -17.55 0.35 9.05
C ARG A 140 -17.32 -0.85 9.96
N LEU A 141 -16.54 -1.83 9.51
CA LEU A 141 -16.23 -3.02 10.31
C LEU A 141 -15.54 -2.64 11.63
N VAL A 142 -14.56 -1.73 11.59
CA VAL A 142 -13.85 -1.37 12.82
C VAL A 142 -14.58 -0.32 13.66
N SER A 143 -15.49 0.48 13.11
CA SER A 143 -16.36 1.35 13.92
C SER A 143 -17.34 0.54 14.77
N GLN A 144 -17.81 -0.59 14.24
CA GLN A 144 -18.65 -1.55 14.95
C GLN A 144 -17.88 -2.39 15.99
N TRP A 145 -16.55 -2.40 15.91
CA TRP A 145 -15.70 -3.17 16.84
C TRP A 145 -15.70 -2.54 18.24
N LYS A 146 -16.44 -3.16 19.17
CA LYS A 146 -16.45 -2.81 20.59
C LYS A 146 -15.31 -3.52 21.32
N PRO A 147 -14.36 -2.79 21.96
CA PRO A 147 -13.21 -3.40 22.64
C PRO A 147 -13.56 -4.13 23.94
N ARG A 148 -14.79 -3.99 24.44
CA ARG A 148 -15.21 -4.50 25.75
C ARG A 148 -16.45 -5.40 25.58
N ARG A 149 -16.36 -6.65 26.03
CA ARG A 149 -17.56 -7.46 26.32
C ARG A 149 -18.38 -6.70 27.37
N PRO A 150 -19.72 -6.63 27.27
CA PRO A 150 -20.55 -6.08 28.34
C PRO A 150 -20.21 -6.82 29.64
N LYS A 151 -19.99 -6.09 30.73
CA LYS A 151 -19.78 -6.71 32.05
C LYS A 151 -21.07 -7.45 32.40
N LEU A 152 -21.06 -8.78 32.33
CA LEU A 152 -22.12 -9.60 32.89
C LEU A 152 -21.97 -9.51 34.42
N GLY A 153 -22.92 -8.87 35.11
CA GLY A 153 -22.96 -8.86 36.57
C GLY A 153 -22.77 -7.49 37.23
N ALA A 154 -23.80 -6.66 37.19
CA ALA A 154 -24.25 -6.01 38.41
C ALA A 154 -25.45 -6.83 38.88
N ARG A 155 -25.22 -7.65 39.92
CA ARG A 155 -26.23 -8.46 40.61
C ARG A 155 -27.40 -7.52 40.96
N ALA A 156 -28.60 -7.79 40.41
CA ALA A 156 -29.80 -7.06 40.80
C ALA A 156 -29.94 -7.14 42.33
N PRO A 157 -30.25 -6.03 43.04
CA PRO A 157 -30.44 -6.08 44.48
C PRO A 157 -31.59 -7.05 44.78
N GLN A 158 -31.27 -8.10 45.54
CA GLN A 158 -32.26 -9.06 46.05
C GLN A 158 -33.15 -8.27 47.01
N LEU A 159 -34.39 -7.99 46.58
CA LEU A 159 -35.41 -7.41 47.44
C LEU A 159 -35.60 -8.34 48.64
N GLY A 160 -35.37 -7.82 49.84
CA GLY A 160 -35.34 -8.59 51.07
C GLY A 160 -36.62 -9.39 51.30
N ARG A 161 -36.46 -10.69 51.50
CA ARG A 161 -37.49 -11.59 52.02
C ARG A 161 -37.44 -11.51 53.55
N THR A 162 -38.33 -10.73 54.15
CA THR A 162 -38.56 -10.72 55.60
C THR A 162 -39.42 -11.90 56.01
N LYS A 163 -39.14 -12.42 57.22
CA LYS A 163 -39.71 -13.62 57.85
C LYS A 163 -41.19 -13.48 58.17
#